data_AF-A0A4V3HZH1-F1
#
_entry.id   AF-A0A4V3HZH1-F1
#
_cell.length_a   1.000
_cell.length_b   1.000
_cell.length_c   1.000
_cell.angle_alpha   90.00
_cell.angle_beta   90.00
_cell.angle_gamma   90.00
#
_symmetry.space_group_name_H-M   'P 1'
#
loop_
_entity.id
_entity.type
_entity.pdbx_description
1 polymer ?
#
loop_
_entity_poly.entity_id
_entity_poly.type
_entity_poly.pdbx_seq_one_letter_code
_entity_poly.pdbx_strand_id
1 'polypeptide(L)'
;MATFWIAIATAAVTAVISGIPPSVIALIKHRQLVESERQRDELTRDNEFHQRKESALTRALSTDPTQRDIGLAGLVELRDSPLSTPKRAAHIQTLIDRINLTLLGRTLVEVAEWTAIQNETRPSQVVPSPGNDPYSRALHGMMTAHHQRDQELTSKIKESNEQLRKMGLNMINGISTGDGFVPDAVKGLRPRDH
;
A
#
# COMPACT_ATOMS: atom_id res chain seq x y z
N MET A 1 69.79 -21.11 -17.17
CA MET A 1 69.35 -20.53 -15.87
C MET A 1 67.82 -20.56 -15.72
N ALA A 2 67.02 -20.06 -16.68
CA ALA A 2 65.55 -20.02 -16.55
C ALA A 2 64.85 -21.41 -16.48
N THR A 3 65.35 -22.41 -17.20
CA THR A 3 64.76 -23.76 -17.24
C THR A 3 64.87 -24.54 -15.93
N PHE A 4 65.91 -24.27 -15.13
CA PHE A 4 66.15 -24.95 -13.85
C PHE A 4 65.15 -24.50 -12.77
N TRP A 5 64.82 -23.21 -12.74
CA TRP A 5 63.82 -22.66 -11.81
C TRP A 5 62.40 -23.10 -12.14
N ILE A 6 62.08 -23.26 -13.43
CA ILE A 6 60.78 -23.80 -13.88
C ILE A 6 60.63 -25.27 -13.44
N ALA A 7 61.71 -26.07 -13.54
CA ALA A 7 61.70 -27.48 -13.12
C ALA A 7 61.55 -27.65 -11.59
N ILE A 8 62.19 -26.80 -10.79
CA ILE A 8 62.04 -26.82 -9.33
C ILE A 8 60.64 -26.38 -8.91
N ALA A 9 60.10 -25.34 -9.54
CA ALA A 9 58.74 -24.87 -9.26
C ALA A 9 57.68 -25.93 -9.62
N THR A 10 57.85 -26.63 -10.75
CA THR A 10 56.94 -27.72 -11.13
C THR A 10 57.06 -28.91 -10.19
N ALA A 11 58.26 -29.34 -9.81
CA ALA A 11 58.47 -30.44 -8.86
C ALA A 11 57.86 -30.14 -7.47
N ALA A 12 58.03 -28.91 -6.97
CA ALA A 12 57.46 -28.49 -5.68
C ALA A 12 55.93 -28.45 -5.71
N VAL A 13 55.32 -27.92 -6.78
CA VAL A 13 53.85 -27.93 -6.95
C VAL A 13 53.31 -29.35 -7.06
N THR A 14 54.02 -30.23 -7.77
CA THR A 14 53.61 -31.64 -7.93
C THR A 14 53.70 -32.40 -6.61
N ALA A 15 54.72 -32.15 -5.78
CA ALA A 15 54.88 -32.75 -4.46
C ALA A 15 53.83 -32.28 -3.44
N VAL A 16 53.41 -31.01 -3.52
CA VAL A 16 52.33 -30.47 -2.67
C VAL A 16 50.98 -31.04 -3.09
N ILE A 17 50.72 -31.20 -4.39
CA ILE A 17 49.47 -31.78 -4.90
C ILE A 17 49.41 -33.29 -4.65
N SER A 18 50.53 -34.01 -4.74
CA SER A 18 50.59 -35.46 -4.48
C SER A 18 50.62 -35.83 -2.99
N GLY A 19 51.02 -34.90 -2.11
CA GLY A 19 51.03 -35.09 -0.67
C GLY A 19 49.68 -34.89 0.03
N ILE A 20 48.69 -34.31 -0.67
CA ILE A 20 47.33 -34.18 -0.13
C ILE A 20 46.59 -35.48 -0.43
N PRO A 21 46.17 -36.24 0.60
CA PRO A 21 45.46 -37.48 0.38
C PRO A 21 44.14 -37.19 -0.37
N PRO A 22 43.74 -38.03 -1.35
CA PRO A 22 42.57 -37.80 -2.19
C PRO A 22 41.26 -37.64 -1.38
N SER A 23 41.22 -38.15 -0.15
CA SER A 23 40.13 -37.96 0.81
C SER A 23 39.93 -36.49 1.24
N VAL A 24 41.00 -35.70 1.36
CA VAL A 24 40.94 -34.28 1.75
C VAL A 24 40.46 -33.43 0.57
N ILE A 25 40.90 -33.74 -0.65
CA ILE A 25 40.42 -33.08 -1.88
C ILE A 25 38.93 -33.37 -2.07
N ALA A 26 38.50 -34.61 -1.85
CA ALA A 26 37.08 -34.99 -1.90
C ALA A 26 36.25 -34.26 -0.83
N LEU A 27 36.76 -34.14 0.40
CA LEU A 27 36.10 -33.42 1.49
C LEU A 27 35.94 -31.90 1.18
N ILE A 28 36.98 -31.27 0.64
CA ILE A 28 36.95 -29.85 0.26
C ILE A 28 35.95 -29.61 -0.87
N LYS A 29 35.98 -30.44 -1.92
CA LYS A 29 35.01 -30.37 -3.02
C LYS A 29 33.58 -30.62 -2.53
N HIS A 30 33.39 -31.59 -1.64
CA HIS A 30 32.08 -31.85 -1.05
C HIS A 30 31.57 -30.66 -0.22
N ARG A 31 32.42 -30.02 0.60
CA ARG A 31 32.02 -28.81 1.34
C ARG A 31 31.65 -27.66 0.40
N GLN A 32 32.44 -27.42 -0.63
CA GLN A 32 32.14 -26.38 -1.63
C GLN A 32 30.83 -26.68 -2.39
N LEU A 33 30.57 -27.95 -2.72
CA LEU A 33 29.31 -28.36 -3.34
C LEU A 33 28.13 -28.10 -2.41
N VAL A 34 28.21 -28.53 -1.15
CA VAL A 34 27.16 -28.31 -0.14
C VAL A 34 26.92 -26.81 0.10
N GLU A 35 27.96 -25.99 0.15
CA GLU A 35 27.83 -24.54 0.27
C GLU A 35 27.17 -23.93 -0.97
N SER A 36 27.54 -24.39 -2.17
CA SER A 36 26.93 -23.94 -3.42
C SER A 36 25.47 -24.35 -3.55
N GLU A 37 25.10 -25.55 -3.06
CA GLU A 37 23.72 -26.03 -3.02
C GLU A 37 22.88 -25.20 -2.05
N ARG A 38 23.41 -24.91 -0.85
CA ARG A 38 22.74 -24.02 0.11
C ARG A 38 22.52 -22.62 -0.45
N GLN A 39 23.52 -22.05 -1.13
CA GLN A 39 23.38 -20.74 -1.77
C GLN A 39 22.33 -20.76 -2.89
N ARG A 40 22.27 -21.83 -3.69
CA ARG A 40 21.22 -21.98 -4.71
C ARG A 40 19.84 -22.07 -4.08
N ASP A 41 19.68 -22.86 -3.03
CA ASP A 41 18.40 -23.00 -2.33
C ASP A 41 17.92 -21.68 -1.71
N GLU A 42 18.84 -20.90 -1.13
CA GLU A 42 18.54 -19.56 -0.60
C GLU A 42 18.10 -18.59 -1.71
N LEU A 43 18.83 -18.56 -2.83
CA LEU A 43 18.46 -17.74 -3.99
C LEU A 43 17.11 -18.14 -4.59
N THR A 44 16.81 -19.44 -4.65
CA THR A 44 15.53 -19.93 -5.14
C THR A 44 14.38 -19.50 -4.24
N ARG A 45 14.54 -19.59 -2.91
CA ARG A 45 13.53 -19.12 -1.95
C ARG A 45 13.30 -17.63 -2.03
N ASP A 46 14.37 -16.85 -2.21
CA ASP A 46 14.26 -15.40 -2.36
C ASP A 46 13.57 -15.01 -3.67
N ASN A 47 13.93 -15.65 -4.78
CA ASN A 47 13.24 -15.44 -6.07
C ASN A 47 11.76 -15.80 -5.98
N GLU A 48 11.41 -16.91 -5.32
CA GLU A 48 10.03 -17.32 -5.10
C GLU A 48 9.25 -16.31 -4.26
N PHE A 49 9.84 -15.81 -3.17
CA PHE A 49 9.23 -14.76 -2.36
C PHE A 49 8.99 -13.49 -3.17
N HIS A 50 9.97 -13.06 -3.96
CA HIS A 50 9.85 -11.89 -4.83
C HIS A 50 8.73 -12.05 -5.86
N GLN A 51 8.67 -13.20 -6.54
CA GLN A 51 7.65 -13.47 -7.54
C GLN A 51 6.24 -13.51 -6.93
N ARG A 52 6.07 -14.16 -5.78
CA ARG A 52 4.79 -14.19 -5.06
C ARG A 52 4.38 -12.78 -4.62
N LYS A 53 5.32 -11.98 -4.10
CA LYS A 53 5.07 -10.59 -3.70
C LYS A 53 4.60 -9.74 -4.89
N GLU A 54 5.28 -9.81 -6.02
CA GLU A 54 4.90 -9.04 -7.22
C GLU A 54 3.54 -9.46 -7.77
N SER A 55 3.24 -10.75 -7.79
CA SER A 55 1.94 -11.27 -8.20
C SER A 55 0.82 -10.77 -7.27
N ALA A 56 1.03 -10.86 -5.95
CA ALA A 56 0.07 -10.39 -4.96
C ALA A 56 -0.15 -8.87 -5.05
N LEU A 57 0.92 -8.09 -5.23
CA LEU A 57 0.83 -6.63 -5.43
C LEU A 57 0.06 -6.26 -6.70
N THR A 58 0.33 -6.94 -7.82
CA THR A 58 -0.36 -6.68 -9.09
C THR A 58 -1.86 -6.88 -8.94
N ARG A 59 -2.27 -7.94 -8.24
CA ARG A 59 -3.68 -8.21 -7.94
C ARG A 59 -4.26 -7.20 -6.94
N ALA A 60 -3.53 -6.87 -5.88
CA ALA A 60 -3.97 -5.95 -4.83
C ALA A 60 -4.12 -4.49 -5.32
N LEU A 61 -3.49 -4.14 -6.44
CA LEU A 61 -3.64 -2.83 -7.10
C LEU A 61 -4.71 -2.85 -8.20
N SER A 62 -5.37 -3.98 -8.45
CA SER A 62 -6.41 -4.12 -9.47
C SER A 62 -7.64 -3.24 -9.17
N THR A 63 -8.29 -2.79 -10.24
CA THR A 63 -9.59 -2.10 -10.18
C THR A 63 -10.74 -3.05 -9.88
N ASP A 64 -10.61 -4.34 -10.22
CA ASP A 64 -11.58 -5.37 -9.87
C ASP A 64 -11.49 -5.68 -8.36
N PRO A 65 -12.59 -5.51 -7.59
CA PRO A 65 -12.60 -5.80 -6.15
C PRO A 65 -12.23 -7.25 -5.84
N THR A 66 -12.63 -8.21 -6.68
CA THR A 66 -12.35 -9.64 -6.45
C THR A 66 -10.84 -9.91 -6.55
N GLN A 67 -10.21 -9.41 -7.60
CA GLN A 67 -8.75 -9.51 -7.77
C GLN A 67 -8.00 -8.79 -6.66
N ARG A 68 -8.52 -7.64 -6.23
CA ARG A 68 -7.94 -6.86 -5.14
C ARG A 68 -7.92 -7.63 -3.84
N ASP A 69 -9.04 -8.22 -3.46
CA ASP A 69 -9.17 -8.98 -2.22
C ASP A 69 -8.26 -10.22 -2.23
N ILE A 70 -8.20 -10.93 -3.36
CA ILE A 70 -7.26 -12.04 -3.56
C ILE A 70 -5.81 -11.57 -3.41
N GLY A 71 -5.46 -10.42 -3.99
CA GLY A 71 -4.13 -9.84 -3.88
C GLY A 71 -3.77 -9.44 -2.44
N LEU A 72 -4.68 -8.80 -1.74
CA LEU A 72 -4.51 -8.41 -0.33
C LEU A 72 -4.36 -9.64 0.57
N ALA A 73 -5.17 -10.67 0.36
CA ALA A 73 -5.04 -11.95 1.07
C ALA A 73 -3.67 -12.59 0.81
N GLY A 74 -3.19 -12.57 -0.44
CA GLY A 74 -1.85 -13.06 -0.80
C GLY A 74 -0.71 -12.27 -0.14
N LEU A 75 -0.86 -10.95 0.05
CA LEU A 75 0.09 -10.15 0.81
C LEU A 75 0.08 -10.52 2.29
N VAL A 76 -1.09 -10.71 2.89
CA VAL A 76 -1.22 -11.17 4.28
C VAL A 76 -0.57 -12.54 4.48
N GLU A 77 -0.79 -13.48 3.56
CA GLU A 77 -0.15 -14.80 3.59
C GLU A 77 1.38 -14.68 3.50
N LEU A 78 1.91 -13.80 2.65
CA LEU A 78 3.35 -13.56 2.54
C LEU A 78 3.94 -12.91 3.80
N ARG A 79 3.19 -12.04 4.46
CA ARG A 79 3.59 -11.42 5.73
C ARG A 79 3.73 -12.49 6.82
N ASP A 80 2.75 -13.37 6.91
CA ASP A 80 2.62 -14.40 7.95
C ASP A 80 3.35 -15.71 7.60
N SER A 81 3.94 -15.79 6.40
CA SER A 81 4.67 -16.94 5.90
C SER A 81 5.92 -17.23 6.74
N PRO A 82 6.25 -18.52 6.98
CA PRO A 82 7.52 -18.91 7.60
C PRO A 82 8.77 -18.50 6.79
N LEU A 83 8.61 -18.12 5.52
CA LEU A 83 9.67 -17.58 4.66
C LEU A 83 9.92 -16.07 4.87
N SER A 84 9.08 -15.42 5.69
CA SER A 84 9.13 -13.99 5.94
C SER A 84 10.05 -13.67 7.12
N THR A 85 11.11 -12.90 6.87
CA THR A 85 11.90 -12.32 7.96
C THR A 85 11.12 -11.16 8.59
N PRO A 86 11.39 -10.77 9.85
CA PRO A 86 10.69 -9.65 10.49
C PRO A 86 10.73 -8.35 9.66
N LYS A 87 11.85 -8.11 8.97
CA LYS A 87 12.00 -6.97 8.05
C LYS A 87 11.09 -7.08 6.82
N ARG A 88 10.93 -8.28 6.26
CA ARG A 88 10.04 -8.54 5.11
C ARG A 88 8.58 -8.41 5.51
N ALA A 89 8.19 -8.97 6.66
CA ALA A 89 6.85 -8.84 7.20
C ALA A 89 6.46 -7.37 7.43
N ALA A 90 7.35 -6.59 8.05
CA ALA A 90 7.14 -5.15 8.23
C ALA A 90 6.96 -4.40 6.91
N HIS A 91 7.80 -4.70 5.90
CA HIS A 91 7.67 -4.10 4.59
C HIS A 91 6.35 -4.45 3.89
N ILE A 92 5.92 -5.72 3.97
CA ILE A 92 4.63 -6.14 3.42
C ILE A 92 3.47 -5.44 4.16
N GLN A 93 3.55 -5.31 5.48
CA GLN A 93 2.54 -4.59 6.25
C GLN A 93 2.40 -3.14 5.78
N THR A 94 3.51 -2.44 5.58
CA THR A 94 3.50 -1.07 5.02
C THR A 94 2.81 -1.01 3.65
N LEU A 95 3.01 -2.03 2.80
CA LEU A 95 2.35 -2.09 1.49
C LEU A 95 0.84 -2.31 1.64
N ILE A 96 0.42 -3.22 2.52
CA ILE A 96 -1.00 -3.46 2.82
C ILE A 96 -1.65 -2.18 3.35
N ASP A 97 -1.02 -1.51 4.31
CA ASP A 97 -1.52 -0.27 4.90
C ASP A 97 -1.67 0.83 3.86
N ARG A 98 -0.67 0.96 2.97
CA ARG A 98 -0.71 1.93 1.87
C ARG A 98 -1.85 1.67 0.90
N ILE A 99 -2.09 0.41 0.55
CA ILE A 99 -3.19 0.03 -0.34
C ILE A 99 -4.53 0.34 0.33
N ASN A 100 -4.72 -0.06 1.59
CA ASN A 100 -5.94 0.21 2.35
C ASN A 100 -6.22 1.71 2.49
N LEU A 101 -5.19 2.54 2.74
CA LEU A 101 -5.33 3.99 2.79
C LEU A 101 -5.73 4.57 1.44
N THR A 102 -5.19 4.04 0.35
CA THR A 102 -5.57 4.46 -1.00
C THR A 102 -7.04 4.11 -1.30
N LEU A 103 -7.51 2.94 -0.86
CA LEU A 103 -8.90 2.52 -1.01
C LEU A 103 -9.86 3.40 -0.22
N LEU A 104 -9.57 3.64 1.05
CA LEU A 104 -10.35 4.57 1.86
C LEU A 104 -10.40 5.96 1.24
N GLY A 105 -9.25 6.44 0.74
CA GLY A 105 -9.17 7.73 0.08
C GLY A 105 -10.06 7.82 -1.18
N ARG A 106 -10.11 6.76 -1.99
CA ARG A 106 -11.02 6.68 -3.15
C ARG A 106 -12.48 6.71 -2.73
N THR A 107 -12.86 5.91 -1.74
CA THR A 107 -14.24 5.89 -1.23
C THR A 107 -14.67 7.27 -0.71
N LEU A 108 -13.78 8.00 -0.02
CA LEU A 108 -14.09 9.36 0.44
C LEU A 108 -14.34 10.33 -0.72
N VAL A 109 -13.55 10.24 -1.80
CA VAL A 109 -13.76 11.05 -3.01
C VAL A 109 -15.07 10.68 -3.69
N GLU A 110 -15.34 9.39 -3.88
CA GLU A 110 -16.58 8.90 -4.51
C GLU A 110 -17.83 9.32 -3.71
N VAL A 111 -17.79 9.26 -2.38
CA VAL A 111 -18.89 9.72 -1.52
C VAL A 111 -19.08 11.23 -1.63
N ALA A 112 -17.99 12.01 -1.66
CA ALA A 112 -18.07 13.46 -1.83
C ALA A 112 -18.67 13.85 -3.19
N GLU A 113 -18.30 13.14 -4.26
CA GLU A 113 -18.84 13.34 -5.61
C GLU A 113 -20.31 12.94 -5.68
N TRP A 114 -20.66 11.75 -5.15
CA TRP A 114 -22.05 11.29 -5.13
C TRP A 114 -22.96 12.24 -4.36
N THR A 115 -22.54 12.71 -3.18
CA THR A 115 -23.31 13.69 -2.40
C THR A 115 -23.40 15.06 -3.09
N ALA A 116 -22.37 15.48 -3.83
CA ALA A 116 -22.44 16.70 -4.64
C ALA A 116 -23.52 16.60 -5.73
N ILE A 117 -23.55 15.48 -6.47
CA ILE A 117 -24.58 15.19 -7.50
C ILE A 117 -25.98 15.17 -6.87
N GLN A 118 -26.15 14.55 -5.70
CA GLN A 118 -27.43 14.52 -4.99
C GLN A 118 -27.88 15.92 -4.54
N ASN A 119 -26.96 16.80 -4.17
CA ASN A 119 -27.32 18.18 -3.80
C ASN A 119 -27.67 19.05 -5.01
N GLU A 120 -27.02 18.84 -6.15
CA GLU A 120 -27.32 19.59 -7.38
C GLU A 120 -28.67 19.19 -7.99
N THR A 121 -29.08 17.93 -7.80
CA THR A 121 -30.38 17.43 -8.29
C THR A 121 -31.56 17.73 -7.35
N ARG A 122 -31.31 18.34 -6.18
CA ARG A 122 -32.40 18.75 -5.28
C ARG A 122 -33.23 19.87 -5.91
N PRO A 123 -34.57 19.72 -5.97
CA PRO A 123 -35.43 20.77 -6.48
C PRO A 123 -35.31 22.02 -5.62
N SER A 124 -35.12 23.18 -6.27
CA SER A 124 -35.11 24.47 -5.57
C SER A 124 -36.50 24.75 -5.00
N GLN A 125 -36.60 24.92 -3.68
CA GLN A 125 -37.86 25.34 -3.06
C GLN A 125 -38.20 26.78 -3.49
N VAL A 126 -39.32 26.95 -4.17
CA VAL A 126 -39.88 28.26 -4.49
C VAL A 126 -40.68 28.75 -3.28
N VAL A 127 -40.24 29.85 -2.67
CA VAL A 127 -41.03 30.54 -1.65
C VAL A 127 -42.08 31.40 -2.39
N PRO A 128 -43.39 31.12 -2.24
CA PRO A 128 -44.43 31.91 -2.89
C PRO A 128 -44.45 33.33 -2.33
N SER A 129 -44.92 34.31 -3.11
CA SER A 129 -45.08 35.69 -2.62
C SER A 129 -46.09 35.77 -1.47
N PRO A 130 -45.91 36.71 -0.52
CA PRO A 130 -46.80 36.82 0.63
C PRO A 130 -48.19 37.26 0.17
N GLY A 131 -49.23 36.53 0.61
CA GLY A 131 -50.63 36.95 0.44
C GLY A 131 -51.02 38.10 1.38
N ASN A 132 -52.21 38.65 1.18
CA ASN A 132 -52.70 39.82 1.93
C ASN A 132 -53.26 39.49 3.32
N ASP A 133 -53.54 38.23 3.64
CA ASP A 133 -54.10 37.84 4.92
C ASP A 133 -53.01 37.55 5.99
N PRO A 134 -53.36 37.54 7.30
CA PRO A 134 -52.39 37.30 8.35
C PRO A 134 -51.80 35.88 8.31
N TYR A 135 -52.58 34.89 7.87
CA TYR A 135 -52.17 33.48 7.81
C TYR A 135 -51.18 33.25 6.66
N SER A 136 -51.40 33.85 5.49
CA SER A 136 -50.47 33.83 4.37
C SER A 136 -49.14 34.51 4.70
N ARG A 137 -49.15 35.59 5.48
CA ARG A 137 -47.93 36.26 5.96
C ARG A 137 -47.14 35.38 6.94
N ALA A 138 -47.84 34.69 7.85
CA ALA A 138 -47.22 33.74 8.77
C ALA A 138 -46.60 32.55 8.03
N LEU A 139 -47.34 31.95 7.08
CA LEU A 139 -46.84 30.86 6.23
C LEU A 139 -45.63 31.31 5.38
N HIS A 140 -45.69 32.50 4.78
CA HIS A 140 -44.55 33.07 4.06
C HIS A 140 -43.32 33.20 4.96
N GLY A 141 -43.49 33.71 6.19
CA GLY A 141 -42.40 33.80 7.17
C GLY A 141 -41.80 32.45 7.51
N MET A 142 -42.63 31.42 7.72
CA MET A 142 -42.18 30.05 7.97
C MET A 142 -41.42 29.45 6.78
N MET A 143 -41.95 29.61 5.56
CA MET A 143 -41.30 29.11 4.34
C MET A 143 -39.98 29.83 4.05
N THR A 144 -39.92 31.14 4.31
CA THR A 144 -38.68 31.92 4.17
C THR A 144 -37.62 31.44 5.15
N ALA A 145 -37.99 31.20 6.41
CA ALA A 145 -37.07 30.67 7.43
C ALA A 145 -36.61 29.24 7.10
N HIS A 146 -37.49 28.40 6.55
CA HIS A 146 -37.13 27.07 6.05
C HIS A 146 -36.14 27.16 4.89
N HIS A 147 -36.43 28.02 3.90
CA HIS A 147 -35.58 28.23 2.74
C HIS A 147 -34.17 28.72 3.13
N GLN A 148 -34.07 29.66 4.08
CA GLN A 148 -32.79 30.13 4.59
C GLN A 148 -31.99 29.01 5.28
N ARG A 149 -32.64 28.16 6.09
CA ARG A 149 -31.97 27.00 6.70
C ARG A 149 -31.52 25.98 5.66
N ASP A 150 -32.33 25.73 4.63
CA ASP A 150 -31.97 24.82 3.54
C ASP A 150 -30.75 25.33 2.75
N GLN A 151 -30.68 26.65 2.51
CA GLN A 151 -29.50 27.28 1.91
C GLN A 151 -28.25 27.12 2.80
N GLU A 152 -28.38 27.36 4.10
CA GLU A 152 -27.28 27.20 5.06
C GLU A 152 -26.79 25.73 5.12
N LEU A 153 -27.73 24.78 5.20
CA LEU A 153 -27.42 23.35 5.18
C LEU A 153 -26.73 22.94 3.87
N THR A 154 -27.21 23.45 2.74
CA THR A 154 -26.59 23.18 1.43
C THR A 154 -25.15 23.72 1.37
N SER A 155 -24.91 24.91 1.92
CA SER A 155 -23.56 25.49 2.03
C SER A 155 -22.65 24.61 2.90
N LYS A 156 -23.14 24.18 4.06
CA LYS A 156 -22.39 23.29 4.98
C LYS A 156 -22.06 21.95 4.33
N ILE A 157 -22.99 21.35 3.58
CA ILE A 157 -22.72 20.09 2.89
C ILE A 157 -21.68 20.29 1.78
N LYS A 158 -21.73 21.38 1.01
CA LYS A 158 -20.70 21.70 0.01
C LYS A 158 -19.31 21.83 0.64
N GLU A 159 -19.20 22.53 1.75
CA GLU A 159 -17.94 22.66 2.49
C GLU A 159 -17.44 21.30 3.00
N SER A 160 -18.32 20.50 3.61
CA SER A 160 -18.01 19.14 4.06
C SER A 160 -17.54 18.25 2.92
N ASN A 161 -18.18 18.32 1.75
CA ASN A 161 -17.80 17.52 0.59
C ASN A 161 -16.41 17.88 0.09
N GLU A 162 -16.07 19.18 0.05
CA GLU A 162 -14.72 19.60 -0.35
C GLU A 162 -13.66 19.14 0.66
N GLN A 163 -13.98 19.15 1.96
CA GLN A 163 -13.10 18.59 2.99
C GLN A 163 -12.89 17.07 2.82
N LEU A 164 -13.97 16.31 2.59
CA LEU A 164 -13.91 14.86 2.34
C LEU A 164 -13.08 14.55 1.09
N ARG A 165 -13.28 15.32 0.02
CA ARG A 165 -12.52 15.18 -1.22
C ARG A 165 -11.02 15.45 -1.01
N LYS A 166 -10.68 16.54 -0.32
CA LYS A 166 -9.29 16.87 0.05
C LYS A 166 -8.66 15.77 0.90
N MET A 167 -9.39 15.28 1.91
CA MET A 167 -8.94 14.18 2.77
C MET A 167 -8.67 12.92 1.95
N GLY A 168 -9.59 12.54 1.08
CA GLY A 168 -9.45 11.36 0.23
C GLY A 168 -8.26 11.46 -0.74
N LEU A 169 -8.08 12.63 -1.37
CA LEU A 169 -6.92 12.90 -2.22
C LEU A 169 -5.60 12.86 -1.46
N ASN A 170 -5.56 13.39 -0.23
CA ASN A 170 -4.37 13.32 0.62
C ASN A 170 -4.00 11.87 0.97
N MET A 171 -5.00 11.04 1.29
CA MET A 171 -4.80 9.60 1.56
C MET A 171 -4.27 8.87 0.31
N ILE A 172 -4.85 9.12 -0.87
CA ILE A 172 -4.40 8.54 -2.15
C ILE A 172 -2.95 8.97 -2.44
N ASN A 173 -2.64 10.26 -2.33
CA ASN A 173 -1.32 10.79 -2.68
C ASN A 173 -0.25 10.51 -1.62
N GLY A 174 -0.64 10.06 -0.42
CA GLY A 174 0.29 9.82 0.68
C GLY A 174 0.82 11.12 1.29
N ILE A 175 0.09 12.22 1.07
CA ILE A 175 0.44 13.54 1.59
C ILE A 175 -0.20 13.67 2.97
N SER A 176 0.61 13.42 4.00
CA SER A 176 0.26 13.71 5.40
C SER A 176 0.63 15.17 5.72
N THR A 177 -0.02 16.14 5.07
CA THR A 177 0.10 17.53 5.52
C THR A 177 -0.68 17.70 6.83
N GLY A 178 -0.02 18.31 7.82
CA GLY A 178 -0.51 18.48 9.20
C GLY A 178 -1.80 19.28 9.39
N ASP A 179 -2.42 19.76 8.30
CA ASP A 179 -3.69 20.50 8.31
C ASP A 179 -4.87 19.67 7.76
N GLY A 180 -4.63 18.45 7.27
CA GLY A 180 -5.67 17.54 6.82
C GLY A 180 -6.06 16.59 7.94
N PHE A 181 -7.31 16.63 8.39
CA PHE A 181 -7.85 15.70 9.37
C PHE A 181 -7.63 14.26 8.90
N VAL A 182 -6.64 13.59 9.48
CA VAL A 182 -6.40 12.16 9.34
C VAL A 182 -6.99 11.52 10.60
N PRO A 183 -8.06 10.70 10.50
CA PRO A 183 -8.65 10.04 11.67
C PRO A 183 -7.58 9.32 12.48
N ASP A 184 -7.64 9.35 13.81
CA ASP A 184 -6.60 8.74 14.67
C ASP A 184 -6.36 7.25 14.37
N ALA A 185 -7.37 6.55 13.84
CA ALA A 185 -7.25 5.18 13.33
C ALA A 185 -6.19 5.01 12.23
N VAL A 186 -5.92 6.05 11.44
CA VAL A 186 -4.94 6.07 10.36
C VAL A 186 -3.54 6.52 10.84
N LYS A 187 -3.45 7.27 11.95
CA LYS A 187 -2.14 7.62 12.54
C LYS A 187 -1.37 6.39 13.01
N GLY A 188 -2.06 5.31 13.38
CA GLY A 188 -1.47 4.02 13.73
C GLY A 188 -0.94 3.20 12.55
N LEU A 189 -1.34 3.52 11.31
CA LEU A 189 -0.89 2.86 10.07
C LEU A 189 0.30 3.58 9.42
N ARG A 190 0.85 4.61 10.08
CA ARG A 190 2.08 5.26 9.61
C ARG A 190 3.22 4.25 9.69
N PRO A 191 4.09 4.17 8.67
CA PRO A 191 5.40 3.57 8.85
C PRO A 191 6.06 4.31 10.02
N ARG A 192 6.45 3.57 11.06
CA ARG A 192 7.37 4.14 12.06
C ARG A 192 8.71 4.29 11.34
N ASP A 193 9.02 5.52 10.96
CA ASP A 193 10.35 5.87 10.48
C ASP A 193 11.35 5.52 11.60
N HIS A 194 12.21 4.55 11.33
CA HIS A 194 13.40 4.20 12.10
C HIS A 194 14.63 4.57 11.30
#